data_AF-A0A6J7FCA6-F1
#
_entry.id   AF-A0A6J7FCA6-F1
#
_cell.length_a   1.000
_cell.length_b   1.000
_cell.length_c   1.000
_cell.angle_alpha   90.00
_cell.angle_beta   90.00
_cell.angle_gamma   90.00
#
_symmetry.space_group_name_H-M   'P 1'
#
loop_
_entity.id
_entity.type
_entity.pdbx_description
1 polymer ?
#
loop_
_entity_poly.entity_id
_entity_poly.type
_entity_poly.pdbx_seq_one_letter_code
_entity_poly.pdbx_strand_id
1 'polypeptide(L)' 'MSYDALAEKTGVSRRTLISVENGQSNGSVETWYRITDAFGISMSDLMATLDRTAGKKSN' A
#
# COMPACT_ATOMS: atom_id res chain seq x y z
N MET A 1 11.19 -8.18 -4.26
CA MET A 1 11.25 -8.08 -2.78
C MET A 1 10.36 -9.16 -2.20
N SER A 2 10.80 -9.92 -1.19
CA SER A 2 9.96 -10.91 -0.50
C SER A 2 9.09 -10.24 0.57
N TYR A 3 8.07 -10.95 1.05
CA TYR A 3 7.26 -10.47 2.18
C TYR A 3 8.06 -10.24 3.45
N ASP A 4 9.07 -11.07 3.72
CA ASP A 4 9.94 -10.90 4.88
C ASP A 4 10.80 -9.64 4.75
N ALA A 5 11.38 -9.43 3.57
CA ALA A 5 12.19 -8.23 3.30
C ALA A 5 11.36 -6.94 3.37
N LEU A 6 10.11 -6.98 2.89
CA LEU A 6 9.20 -5.83 3.01
C LEU A 6 8.78 -5.61 4.46
N ALA A 7 8.54 -6.67 5.23
CA ALA A 7 8.20 -6.57 6.65
C ALA A 7 9.36 -5.99 7.47
N GLU A 8 10.60 -6.38 7.18
CA GLU A 8 11.80 -5.83 7.80
C GLU A 8 11.97 -4.35 7.44
N LYS A 9 11.86 -4.00 6.15
CA LYS A 9 12.06 -2.62 5.67
C LYS A 9 10.98 -1.66 6.18
N THR A 10 9.73 -2.10 6.16
CA THR A 10 8.61 -1.25 6.59
C THR A 10 8.38 -1.30 8.09
N GLY A 11 8.74 -2.39 8.76
CA GLY A 11 8.31 -2.76 10.12
C GLY A 11 6.82 -3.13 10.22
N VAL A 12 6.13 -3.33 9.09
CA VAL A 12 4.75 -3.83 9.04
C VAL A 12 4.80 -5.36 9.07
N SER A 13 3.95 -5.99 9.87
CA SER A 13 3.98 -7.45 9.97
C SER A 13 3.70 -8.11 8.61
N ARG A 14 4.39 -9.22 8.32
CA ARG A 14 4.13 -10.05 7.13
C ARG A 14 2.64 -10.39 6.96
N ARG A 15 1.98 -10.74 8.07
CA ARG A 15 0.53 -11.05 8.08
C ARG A 15 -0.30 -9.86 7.59
N THR A 16 0.04 -8.65 8.03
CA THR A 16 -0.64 -7.41 7.60
C THR A 16 -0.41 -7.15 6.13
N LEU A 17 0.83 -7.29 5.64
CA LEU A 17 1.15 -7.09 4.22
C LEU A 17 0.34 -8.04 3.32
N ILE A 18 0.29 -9.32 3.68
CA ILE A 18 -0.51 -10.34 2.97
C ILE A 18 -2.00 -10.03 3.04
N SER A 19 -2.49 -9.63 4.22
CA SER A 19 -3.90 -9.31 4.43
C SER A 19 -4.32 -8.10 3.58
N VAL A 20 -3.46 -7.10 3.45
CA VAL A 20 -3.69 -5.91 2.63
C VAL A 20 -3.65 -6.24 1.15
N GLU A 21 -2.68 -7.03 0.68
CA GLU A 21 -2.62 -7.46 -0.74
C GLU A 21 -3.87 -8.23 -1.17
N ASN A 22 -4.37 -9.12 -0.31
CA ASN A 22 -5.54 -9.95 -0.61
C ASN A 22 -6.89 -9.25 -0.31
N GLY A 23 -6.89 -7.95 -0.01
CA GLY A 23 -8.10 -7.20 0.31
C GLY A 23 -8.84 -7.65 1.57
N GLN A 24 -8.17 -8.42 2.45
CA GLN A 24 -8.71 -8.86 3.74
C GLN A 24 -8.60 -7.77 4.82
N SER A 25 -7.76 -6.77 4.60
CA SER A 25 -7.64 -5.58 5.43
C SER A 25 -7.39 -4.36 4.57
N ASN A 26 -8.02 -3.23 4.89
CA ASN A 26 -7.78 -1.97 4.19
C ASN A 26 -6.44 -1.32 4.56
N GLY A 27 -5.78 -1.75 5.65
CA GLY A 27 -4.60 -1.07 6.21
C GLY A 27 -4.93 0.28 6.85
N SER A 28 -4.01 0.80 7.68
CA SER A 28 -4.07 2.19 8.16
C SER A 28 -3.33 3.12 7.21
N VAL A 29 -3.56 4.43 7.33
CA VAL A 29 -2.78 5.45 6.58
C VAL A 29 -1.28 5.29 6.86
N GLU A 30 -0.90 5.01 8.11
CA GLU A 30 0.49 4.74 8.48
C GLU A 30 1.05 3.50 7.76
N THR A 31 0.28 2.41 7.68
CA THR A 31 0.68 1.21 6.94
C THR A 31 0.97 1.53 5.48
N TRP A 32 0.08 2.25 4.81
CA TRP A 32 0.29 2.66 3.42
C TRP A 32 1.48 3.59 3.26
N TYR A 33 1.67 4.54 4.18
CA TYR A 33 2.81 5.46 4.15
C TYR A 33 4.15 4.71 4.23
N ARG A 34 4.26 3.74 5.15
CA ARG A 34 5.46 2.91 5.31
C ARG A 34 5.71 2.04 4.08
N ILE A 35 4.65 1.47 3.50
CA ILE A 35 4.74 0.71 2.26
C ILE A 35 5.23 1.60 1.12
N THR A 36 4.64 2.78 0.90
CA THR A 36 5.05 3.69 -0.18
C THR A 36 6.48 4.16 -0.03
N ASP A 37 6.90 4.49 1.20
CA ASP A 37 8.29 4.86 1.52
C ASP A 37 9.27 3.71 1.21
N ALA A 38 8.90 2.46 1.55
CA ALA A 38 9.70 1.29 1.20
C ALA A 38 9.85 1.05 -0.31
N PHE A 39 8.93 1.54 -1.12
CA PHE A 39 9.01 1.49 -2.59
C PHE A 39 9.59 2.78 -3.21
N GLY A 40 9.92 3.80 -2.41
CA GLY A 40 10.40 5.09 -2.91
C GLY A 40 9.33 5.88 -3.68
N ILE A 41 8.05 5.64 -3.37
CA ILE A 41 6.90 6.29 -4.00
C ILE A 41 6.32 7.30 -3.02
N SER A 42 5.88 8.47 -3.50
CA SER A 42 5.20 9.42 -2.63
C SER A 42 3.76 8.97 -2.35
N MET A 43 3.23 9.26 -1.15
CA MET A 43 1.83 9.01 -0.85
C MET A 43 0.90 9.76 -1.84
N SER A 44 1.31 10.93 -2.33
CA SER A 44 0.58 11.67 -3.37
C SER A 44 0.46 10.91 -4.69
N ASP A 45 1.51 10.20 -5.13
CA ASP A 45 1.46 9.41 -6.37
C ASP A 45 0.49 8.22 -6.24
N LEU A 46 0.45 7.61 -5.05
CA LEU A 46 -0.54 6.57 -4.74
C LEU A 46 -1.96 7.13 -4.84
N MET A 47 -2.24 8.27 -4.21
CA MET A 47 -3.56 8.90 -4.24
C MET A 47 -3.96 9.35 -5.64
N ALA A 48 -3.06 9.96 -6.41
CA ALA A 48 -3.33 10.36 -7.79
C ALA A 48 -3.74 9.19 -8.70
N THR A 49 -3.23 7.98 -8.40
CA THR A 49 -3.65 6.75 -9.09
C THR A 49 -5.08 6.37 -8.74
N LEU A 50 -5.47 6.51 -7.47
CA LEU A 50 -6.84 6.25 -7.01
C LEU A 50 -7.82 7.27 -7.61
N ASP A 51 -7.47 8.55 -7.65
CA ASP A 51 -8.32 9.59 -8.25
C ASP A 51 -8.57 9.34 -9.74
N ARG A 52 -7.52 8.91 -10.48
CA ARG A 52 -7.64 8.52 -11.89
C ARG A 52 -8.54 7.31 -12.09
N THR A 53 -8.49 6.33 -11.19
CA THR A 53 -9.33 5.13 -11.27
C THR A 53 -10.76 5.40 -10.84
N ALA A 54 -10.99 6.30 -9.88
CA ALA A 54 -12.32 6.77 -9.49
C ALA A 54 -13.03 7.48 -10.65
N GLY A 55 -12.31 8.29 -11.43
CA GLY A 55 -12.85 8.94 -12.63
C GLY A 55 -13.23 7.99 -13.78
N LYS A 56 -12.80 6.72 -13.73
CA LYS A 56 -13.13 5.70 -14.74
C LYS A 56 -14.42 4.92 -14.45
N LYS A 57 -15.01 5.04 -13.25
CA LYS A 57 -16.27 4.36 -12.89
C LYS A 57 -17.55 5.12 -13.28
N SER A 58 -17.42 6.22 -14.00
CA SER A 58 -18.54 7.00 -14.56
C SER A 58 -18.55 6.92 -16.08
N ASN A 59 -18.85 5.74 -16.64
CA ASN A 59 -19.29 5.59 -18.03
C ASN A 59 -20.12 4.32 -18.22
#